data_AF-V9G6R5-F1
#
_entry.id   AF-V9G6R5-F1
#
_cell.length_a   1.000
_cell.length_b   1.000
_cell.length_c   1.000
_cell.angle_alpha   90.00
_cell.angle_beta   90.00
_cell.angle_gamma   90.00
#
_symmetry.space_group_name_H-M   'P 1'
#
loop_
_entity.id
_entity.type
_entity.pdbx_description
1 polymer ?
#
loop_
_entity_poly.entity_id
_entity_poly.type
_entity_poly.pdbx_seq_one_letter_code
_entity_poly.pdbx_strand_id
1 'polypeptide(L)'
;MKVEIWLDRAKDYARELIWRRQSQRVKVALLGRNLSDGLLAKLVIYLLLSIVAYLYLQPLLYMVSTMLKTVSDLLDPAVKWIPRVVTWENLTKAYEGLQYPEALRNTAVIALTCSIVQVMVCSMTGYALARLAVPFKGLITALVLLTFLIPPQVIIIPLYVIFSKLGLLNTLFVFLIPAIFGQGLKGALFILIFRQFFKSQRRAWKRQRSWTVRPQADFISVLCCRWLNPPVWLSFSSHSSGIGTCTMSRPCSWPKGLHRYRSVLTIWNPC
;
A
#
# COMPACT_ATOMS: atom_id res chain seq x y z
N MET A 1 44.34 12.44 65.51
CA MET A 1 42.93 12.55 65.95
C MET A 1 42.08 13.54 65.13
N LYS A 2 42.18 14.88 65.26
CA LYS A 2 41.25 15.81 64.56
C LYS A 2 41.40 15.83 63.03
N VAL A 3 42.60 15.56 62.52
CA VAL A 3 42.93 15.50 61.08
C VAL A 3 42.42 14.20 60.42
N GLU A 4 42.53 13.06 61.10
CA GLU A 4 42.05 11.76 60.59
C GLU A 4 40.53 11.74 60.44
N ILE A 5 39.80 12.29 61.42
CA ILE A 5 38.33 12.43 61.35
C ILE A 5 37.90 13.27 60.13
N TRP A 6 38.69 14.27 59.77
CA TRP A 6 38.44 15.10 58.59
C TRP A 6 38.72 14.36 57.28
N LEU A 7 39.80 13.57 57.23
CA LEU A 7 40.19 12.76 56.08
C LEU A 7 39.16 11.66 55.79
N ASP A 8 38.69 10.95 56.81
CA ASP A 8 37.65 9.92 56.65
C ASP A 8 36.34 10.53 56.16
N ARG A 9 35.92 11.65 56.75
CA ARG A 9 34.70 12.34 56.31
C ARG A 9 34.82 12.84 54.86
N ALA A 10 35.97 13.37 54.46
CA ALA A 10 36.21 13.80 53.08
C ALA A 10 36.17 12.63 52.08
N LYS A 11 36.70 11.47 52.47
CA LYS A 11 36.70 10.25 51.64
C LYS A 11 35.28 9.70 51.47
N ASP A 12 34.44 9.79 52.49
CA ASP A 12 33.05 9.37 52.43
C ASP A 12 32.20 10.32 51.59
N TYR A 13 32.38 11.64 51.72
CA TYR A 13 31.77 12.61 50.82
C TYR A 13 32.19 12.41 49.36
N ALA A 14 33.47 12.14 49.10
CA ALA A 14 33.95 11.85 47.74
C ALA A 14 33.33 10.56 47.18
N ARG A 15 33.21 9.50 47.98
CA ARG A 15 32.52 8.26 47.59
C ARG A 15 31.06 8.49 47.26
N GLU A 16 30.33 9.21 48.09
CA GLU A 16 28.92 9.53 47.83
C GLU A 16 28.72 10.37 46.57
N LEU A 17 29.58 11.36 46.33
CA LEU A 17 29.55 12.19 45.12
C LEU A 17 29.80 11.37 43.85
N ILE A 18 30.80 10.48 43.88
CA ILE A 18 31.10 9.57 42.76
C ILE A 18 29.92 8.61 42.53
N TRP A 19 29.38 8.01 43.60
CA TRP A 19 28.24 7.11 43.54
C TRP A 19 26.98 7.78 42.98
N ARG A 20 26.64 8.99 43.47
CA ARG A 20 25.51 9.77 42.95
C ARG A 20 25.72 10.13 41.48
N ARG A 21 26.92 10.55 41.08
CA ARG A 21 27.22 10.94 39.69
C ARG A 21 27.17 9.74 38.73
N GLN A 22 27.62 8.55 39.16
CA GLN A 22 27.49 7.31 38.39
C GLN A 22 26.03 6.84 38.30
N SER A 23 25.30 6.85 39.41
CA SER A 23 23.87 6.45 39.44
C SER A 23 23.00 7.36 38.56
N GLN A 24 23.25 8.67 38.55
CA GLN A 24 22.54 9.61 37.68
C GLN A 24 22.87 9.37 36.19
N ARG A 25 24.12 9.10 35.84
CA ARG A 25 24.50 8.73 34.46
C ARG A 25 23.82 7.44 34.00
N VAL A 26 23.77 6.42 34.86
CA VAL A 26 23.12 5.14 34.57
C VAL A 26 21.60 5.30 34.42
N LYS A 27 20.95 6.08 35.29
CA LYS A 27 19.51 6.38 35.19
C LYS A 27 19.17 7.15 33.92
N VAL A 28 19.96 8.16 33.54
CA VAL A 28 19.74 8.93 32.30
C VAL A 28 20.01 8.09 31.05
N ALA A 29 20.99 7.17 31.08
CA ALA A 29 21.26 6.24 29.99
C ALA A 29 20.17 5.15 29.83
N LEU A 30 19.63 4.64 30.94
CA LEU A 30 18.59 3.60 30.93
C LEU A 30 17.19 4.14 30.63
N LEU A 31 16.78 5.22 31.31
CA LEU A 31 15.43 5.79 31.16
C LEU A 31 15.32 6.77 29.98
N GLY A 32 16.43 7.35 29.51
CA GLY A 32 16.41 8.41 28.50
C GLY A 32 15.71 9.68 29.02
N ARG A 33 15.96 10.83 28.39
CA ARG A 33 15.24 12.09 28.73
C ARG A 33 13.84 12.15 28.12
N ASN A 34 13.54 11.32 27.12
CA ASN A 34 12.26 11.23 26.43
C ASN A 34 11.80 9.76 26.42
N LEU A 35 10.47 9.53 26.46
CA LEU A 35 9.83 8.21 26.40
C LEU A 35 10.28 7.34 25.20
N SER A 36 10.80 7.94 24.13
CA SER A 36 11.25 7.27 22.90
C SER A 36 12.76 6.99 22.80
N ASP A 37 13.58 7.54 23.71
CA ASP A 37 15.04 7.48 23.59
C ASP A 37 15.72 6.54 24.62
N GLY A 38 14.97 6.09 25.64
CA GLY A 38 15.48 5.13 26.63
C GLY A 38 15.73 3.74 26.03
N LEU A 39 16.86 3.11 26.42
CA LEU A 39 17.22 1.76 25.95
C LEU A 39 16.13 0.73 26.30
N LEU A 40 15.50 0.90 27.47
CA LEU A 40 14.42 0.03 27.95
C LEU A 40 13.15 0.20 27.10
N ALA A 41 12.78 1.44 26.75
CA ALA A 41 11.64 1.71 25.88
C ALA A 41 11.86 1.12 24.47
N LYS A 42 13.07 1.25 23.91
CA LYS A 42 13.43 0.61 22.64
C LYS A 42 13.32 -0.91 22.71
N LEU A 43 13.83 -1.54 23.77
CA LEU A 43 13.75 -2.98 23.97
C LEU A 43 12.29 -3.45 24.02
N VAL A 44 11.42 -2.75 24.76
CA VAL A 44 9.99 -3.04 24.82
C VAL A 44 9.32 -2.91 23.44
N ILE A 45 9.64 -1.85 22.69
CA ILE A 45 9.12 -1.66 21.32
C ILE A 45 9.59 -2.80 20.41
N TYR A 46 10.88 -3.16 20.42
CA TYR A 46 11.41 -4.27 19.61
C TYR A 46 10.78 -5.61 19.98
N LEU A 47 10.55 -5.86 21.27
CA LEU A 47 9.88 -7.07 21.76
C LEU A 47 8.41 -7.11 21.34
N LEU A 48 7.70 -5.99 21.39
CA LEU A 48 6.32 -5.90 20.88
C LEU A 48 6.27 -6.14 19.36
N LEU A 49 7.17 -5.50 18.59
CA LEU A 49 7.24 -5.67 17.14
C LEU A 49 7.61 -7.12 16.75
N SER A 50 8.50 -7.78 17.50
CA SER A 50 8.88 -9.17 17.22
C SER A 50 7.73 -10.14 17.48
N ILE A 51 6.92 -9.92 18.53
CA ILE A 51 5.71 -10.70 18.78
C ILE A 51 4.70 -10.54 17.64
N VAL A 52 4.44 -9.30 17.21
CA VAL A 52 3.52 -9.03 16.10
C VAL A 52 4.03 -9.67 14.80
N ALA A 53 5.33 -9.56 14.52
CA ALA A 53 5.95 -10.22 13.36
C ALA A 53 5.78 -11.74 13.43
N TYR A 54 5.99 -12.35 14.59
CA TYR A 54 5.81 -13.78 14.80
C TYR A 54 4.35 -14.22 14.57
N LEU A 55 3.36 -13.46 15.05
CA LEU A 55 1.95 -13.74 14.81
C LEU A 55 1.58 -13.75 13.32
N TYR A 56 2.17 -12.85 12.52
CA TYR A 56 1.96 -12.84 11.07
C TYR A 56 2.74 -13.95 10.34
N LEU A 57 3.92 -14.32 10.83
CA LEU A 57 4.74 -15.41 10.28
C LEU A 57 4.16 -16.80 10.58
N GLN A 58 3.47 -16.96 11.70
CA GLN A 58 2.89 -18.22 12.15
C GLN A 58 2.05 -18.93 11.06
N PRO A 59 1.02 -18.32 10.44
CA PRO A 59 0.23 -19.00 9.40
C PRO A 59 1.04 -19.31 8.14
N LEU A 60 2.04 -18.49 7.79
CA LEU A 60 2.93 -18.75 6.65
C LEU A 60 3.81 -19.97 6.91
N LEU A 61 4.44 -20.05 8.08
CA LEU A 61 5.24 -21.20 8.49
C LEU A 61 4.40 -22.47 8.59
N TYR A 62 3.16 -22.35 9.06
CA TYR A 62 2.22 -23.46 9.08
C TYR A 62 1.92 -23.98 7.67
N MET A 63 1.63 -23.09 6.71
CA MET A 63 1.41 -23.49 5.31
C MET A 63 2.62 -24.23 4.73
N VAL A 64 3.83 -23.70 4.92
CA VAL A 64 5.07 -24.35 4.44
C VAL A 64 5.27 -25.73 5.08
N SER A 65 5.04 -25.85 6.39
CA SER A 65 5.10 -27.14 7.08
C SER A 65 4.07 -28.13 6.53
N THR A 66 2.82 -27.69 6.31
CA THR A 66 1.77 -28.57 5.77
C THR A 66 2.05 -29.06 4.36
N MET A 67 2.77 -28.30 3.53
CA MET A 67 3.17 -28.74 2.19
C MET A 67 4.14 -29.93 2.22
N LEU A 68 4.91 -30.08 3.31
CA LEU A 68 5.96 -31.11 3.45
C LEU A 68 5.52 -32.37 4.22
N LYS A 69 4.36 -32.33 4.88
CA LYS A 69 3.83 -33.43 5.73
C LYS A 69 3.23 -34.57 4.91
N THR A 70 3.30 -35.81 5.38
CA THR A 70 2.58 -36.93 4.76
C THR A 70 1.09 -36.91 5.09
N VAL A 71 0.25 -37.60 4.30
CA VAL A 71 -1.20 -37.73 4.56
C VAL A 71 -1.48 -38.35 5.93
N SER A 72 -0.65 -39.30 6.37
CA SER A 72 -0.75 -39.90 7.70
C SER A 72 -0.44 -38.93 8.84
N ASP A 73 0.52 -38.02 8.65
CA ASP A 73 0.84 -36.95 9.62
C ASP A 73 -0.23 -35.83 9.62
N LEU A 74 -1.04 -35.70 8.56
CA LEU A 74 -2.18 -34.77 8.49
C LEU A 74 -3.41 -35.26 9.28
N LEU A 75 -3.60 -36.58 9.36
CA LEU A 75 -4.74 -37.21 10.03
C LEU A 75 -4.48 -37.52 11.51
N ASP A 76 -3.22 -37.37 11.97
CA ASP A 76 -2.85 -37.58 13.37
C ASP A 76 -3.41 -36.44 14.25
N PRO A 77 -4.22 -36.74 15.29
CA PRO A 77 -4.76 -35.73 16.21
C PRO A 77 -3.68 -35.03 17.06
N ALA A 78 -2.45 -35.56 17.11
CA ALA A 78 -1.33 -34.86 17.70
C ALA A 78 -0.90 -33.70 16.77
N VAL A 79 -1.34 -32.47 17.08
CA VAL A 79 -0.99 -31.25 16.32
C VAL A 79 0.53 -31.03 16.33
N LYS A 80 1.24 -31.60 15.34
CA LYS A 80 2.69 -31.49 15.18
C LYS A 80 3.03 -30.38 14.21
N TRP A 81 3.85 -29.45 14.66
CA TRP A 81 4.34 -28.34 13.82
C TRP A 81 5.47 -28.76 12.88
N ILE A 82 6.28 -29.75 13.27
CA ILE A 82 7.37 -30.30 12.45
C ILE A 82 6.94 -31.67 11.90
N PRO A 83 7.06 -31.93 10.58
CA PRO A 83 6.78 -33.24 9.99
C PRO A 83 7.75 -34.30 10.51
N ARG A 84 7.30 -35.55 10.68
CA ARG A 84 8.20 -36.67 11.03
C ARG A 84 9.04 -37.10 9.84
N VAL A 85 8.43 -37.06 8.65
CA VAL A 85 9.06 -37.40 7.37
C VAL A 85 8.82 -36.24 6.42
N VAL A 86 9.90 -35.66 5.90
CA VAL A 86 9.82 -34.58 4.90
C VAL A 86 9.58 -35.22 3.54
N THR A 87 8.45 -34.91 2.92
CA THR A 87 8.08 -35.44 1.59
C THR A 87 7.71 -34.30 0.65
N TRP A 88 8.11 -34.44 -0.62
CA TRP A 88 7.78 -33.49 -1.69
C TRP A 88 6.57 -33.93 -2.53
N GLU A 89 6.01 -35.11 -2.23
CA GLU A 89 4.96 -35.75 -3.03
C GLU A 89 3.69 -34.92 -3.11
N ASN A 90 3.29 -34.25 -2.03
CA ASN A 90 2.13 -33.34 -2.05
C ASN A 90 2.33 -32.16 -2.99
N LEU A 91 3.56 -31.65 -3.09
CA LEU A 91 3.89 -30.54 -3.98
C LEU A 91 3.78 -31.00 -5.43
N THR A 92 4.32 -32.16 -5.77
CA THR A 92 4.22 -32.73 -7.12
C THR A 92 2.77 -33.04 -7.49
N LYS A 93 2.01 -33.68 -6.59
CA LYS A 93 0.57 -33.95 -6.77
C LYS A 93 -0.25 -32.68 -6.94
N ALA A 94 0.04 -31.62 -6.19
CA ALA A 94 -0.64 -30.34 -6.33
C ALA A 94 -0.26 -29.64 -7.65
N TYR A 95 1.00 -29.72 -8.06
CA TYR A 95 1.50 -29.12 -9.30
C TYR A 95 0.85 -29.76 -10.53
N GLU A 96 0.78 -31.09 -10.57
CA GLU A 96 0.14 -31.86 -11.64
C GLU A 96 -1.39 -31.76 -11.59
N GLY A 97 -1.98 -31.87 -10.39
CA GLY A 97 -3.43 -31.87 -10.21
C GLY A 97 -4.10 -30.55 -10.57
N LEU A 98 -3.42 -29.40 -10.38
CA LEU A 98 -3.94 -28.09 -10.79
C LEU A 98 -3.59 -27.71 -12.23
N GLN A 99 -2.76 -28.51 -12.95
CA GLN A 99 -2.11 -28.07 -14.19
C GLN A 99 -1.53 -26.66 -14.00
N TYR A 100 -0.67 -26.52 -12.98
CA TYR A 100 -0.20 -25.23 -12.44
C TYR A 100 0.16 -24.16 -13.50
N PRO A 101 0.95 -24.45 -14.57
CA PRO A 101 1.29 -23.43 -15.55
C PRO A 101 0.08 -22.86 -16.31
N GLU A 102 -0.93 -23.68 -16.61
CA GLU A 102 -2.14 -23.24 -17.31
C GLU A 102 -3.04 -22.41 -16.40
N ALA A 103 -3.25 -22.86 -15.16
CA ALA A 103 -4.00 -22.12 -14.16
C ALA A 103 -3.35 -20.77 -13.84
N LEU A 104 -2.01 -20.73 -13.73
CA LEU A 104 -1.24 -19.51 -13.52
C LEU A 104 -1.36 -18.55 -14.71
N ARG A 105 -1.24 -19.05 -15.94
CA ARG A 105 -1.42 -18.23 -17.14
C ARG A 105 -2.83 -17.65 -17.22
N ASN A 106 -3.87 -18.47 -17.00
CA ASN A 106 -5.25 -18.03 -17.10
C ASN A 106 -5.59 -16.97 -16.04
N THR A 107 -5.17 -17.18 -14.79
CA THR A 107 -5.38 -16.21 -13.71
C THR A 107 -4.58 -14.93 -13.91
N ALA A 108 -3.33 -15.02 -14.40
CA ALA A 108 -2.51 -13.85 -14.72
C ALA A 108 -3.13 -13.01 -15.84
N VAL A 109 -3.60 -13.63 -16.91
CA VAL A 109 -4.28 -12.93 -18.03
C VAL A 109 -5.54 -12.23 -17.52
N ILE A 110 -6.39 -12.93 -16.76
CA ILE A 110 -7.61 -12.33 -16.17
C ILE A 110 -7.27 -11.12 -15.30
N ALA A 111 -6.32 -11.28 -14.38
CA ALA A 111 -5.95 -10.24 -13.43
C ALA A 111 -5.36 -9.01 -14.12
N LEU A 112 -4.46 -9.20 -15.09
CA LEU A 112 -3.84 -8.11 -15.83
C LEU A 112 -4.84 -7.38 -16.72
N THR A 113 -5.63 -8.09 -17.53
CA THR A 113 -6.62 -7.46 -18.41
C THR A 113 -7.68 -6.71 -17.60
N CYS A 114 -8.21 -7.32 -16.53
CA CYS A 114 -9.22 -6.67 -15.70
C CYS A 114 -8.65 -5.45 -14.96
N SER A 115 -7.42 -5.53 -14.43
CA SER A 115 -6.82 -4.41 -13.70
C SER A 115 -6.54 -3.21 -14.60
N ILE A 116 -6.02 -3.42 -15.81
CA ILE A 116 -5.75 -2.34 -16.77
C ILE A 116 -7.06 -1.62 -17.16
N VAL A 117 -8.08 -2.40 -17.55
CA VAL A 117 -9.38 -1.86 -17.94
C VAL A 117 -10.04 -1.12 -16.78
N GLN A 118 -10.04 -1.71 -15.58
CA GLN A 118 -10.60 -1.08 -14.38
C GLN A 118 -9.90 0.26 -14.06
N VAL A 119 -8.57 0.32 -14.13
CA VAL A 119 -7.81 1.54 -13.84
C VAL A 119 -8.11 2.63 -14.87
N MET A 120 -8.20 2.28 -16.15
CA MET A 120 -8.56 3.22 -17.22
C MET A 120 -9.95 3.82 -17.01
N VAL A 121 -10.96 2.97 -16.75
CA VAL A 121 -12.34 3.43 -16.51
C VAL A 121 -12.44 4.25 -15.22
N CYS A 122 -11.81 3.81 -14.13
CA CYS A 122 -11.86 4.51 -12.84
C CYS A 122 -11.16 5.86 -12.87
N SER A 123 -10.03 5.96 -13.58
CA SER A 123 -9.29 7.21 -13.72
C SER A 123 -10.07 8.22 -14.57
N MET A 124 -10.70 7.80 -15.67
CA MET A 124 -11.59 8.65 -16.48
C MET A 124 -12.80 9.14 -15.67
N THR A 125 -13.47 8.22 -14.95
CA THR A 125 -14.65 8.54 -14.14
C THR A 125 -14.31 9.47 -12.97
N GLY A 126 -13.19 9.19 -12.27
CA GLY A 126 -12.70 10.04 -11.18
C GLY A 126 -12.29 11.43 -11.64
N TYR A 127 -11.73 11.55 -12.85
CA TYR A 127 -11.41 12.84 -13.47
C TYR A 127 -12.67 13.65 -13.81
N ALA A 128 -13.67 13.00 -14.42
CA ALA A 128 -14.96 13.62 -14.74
C ALA A 128 -15.65 14.16 -13.48
N LEU A 129 -15.69 13.37 -12.40
CA LEU A 129 -16.29 13.81 -11.13
C LEU A 129 -15.51 14.91 -10.40
N ALA A 130 -14.18 15.00 -10.61
CA ALA A 130 -13.33 15.97 -9.93
C ALA A 130 -13.21 17.31 -10.66
N ARG A 131 -13.13 17.31 -12.00
CA ARG A 131 -12.86 18.51 -12.81
C ARG A 131 -14.03 18.99 -13.67
N LEU A 132 -14.88 18.08 -14.16
CA LEU A 132 -16.04 18.47 -14.94
C LEU A 132 -17.16 18.98 -14.02
N ALA A 133 -17.86 20.02 -14.46
CA ALA A 133 -19.05 20.52 -13.79
C ALA A 133 -20.26 19.66 -14.17
N VAL A 134 -20.28 18.42 -13.70
CA VAL A 134 -21.45 17.54 -13.91
C VAL A 134 -22.62 18.00 -13.03
N PRO A 135 -23.85 18.04 -13.53
CA PRO A 135 -25.02 18.28 -12.69
C PRO A 135 -25.14 17.17 -11.64
N PHE A 136 -25.60 17.51 -10.43
CA PHE A 136 -25.76 16.57 -9.30
C PHE A 136 -24.50 15.80 -8.86
N LYS A 137 -23.29 16.37 -9.08
CA LYS A 137 -22.00 15.77 -8.67
C LYS A 137 -21.93 15.27 -7.22
N GLY A 138 -22.64 15.92 -6.29
CA GLY A 138 -22.71 15.52 -4.88
C GLY A 138 -23.48 14.21 -4.70
N LEU A 139 -24.62 14.08 -5.37
CA LEU A 139 -25.48 12.89 -5.31
C LEU A 139 -24.82 11.68 -5.96
N ILE A 140 -24.22 11.84 -7.14
CA ILE A 140 -23.50 10.74 -7.83
C ILE A 140 -22.34 10.23 -6.96
N THR A 141 -21.60 11.14 -6.34
CA THR A 141 -20.55 10.73 -5.40
C THR A 141 -21.12 9.96 -4.21
N ALA A 142 -22.20 10.46 -3.61
CA ALA A 142 -22.83 9.81 -2.46
C ALA A 142 -23.32 8.40 -2.84
N LEU A 143 -23.85 8.22 -4.05
CA LEU A 143 -24.29 6.93 -4.56
C LEU A 143 -23.12 5.94 -4.74
N VAL A 144 -21.98 6.40 -5.28
CA VAL A 144 -20.75 5.58 -5.37
C VAL A 144 -20.22 5.21 -3.99
N LEU A 145 -20.37 6.08 -2.99
CA LEU A 145 -20.00 5.75 -1.62
C LEU A 145 -20.96 4.72 -1.00
N LEU A 146 -22.26 4.79 -1.33
CA LEU A 146 -23.26 3.84 -0.89
C LEU A 146 -22.99 2.43 -1.45
N THR A 147 -22.58 2.30 -2.72
CA THR A 147 -22.27 0.98 -3.29
C THR A 147 -21.07 0.31 -2.63
N PHE A 148 -20.12 1.07 -2.08
CA PHE A 148 -19.01 0.53 -1.30
C PHE A 148 -19.44 -0.06 0.06
N LEU A 149 -20.56 0.39 0.64
CA LEU A 149 -21.08 -0.15 1.90
C LEU A 149 -21.67 -1.56 1.74
N ILE A 150 -22.05 -1.94 0.52
CA ILE A 150 -22.61 -3.25 0.22
C ILE A 150 -21.45 -4.25 0.11
N PRO A 151 -21.40 -5.29 0.94
CA PRO A 151 -20.32 -6.28 0.89
C PRO A 151 -20.37 -7.04 -0.45
N PRO A 152 -19.22 -7.27 -1.13
CA PRO A 152 -19.20 -7.97 -2.41
C PRO A 152 -19.78 -9.39 -2.32
N GLN A 153 -19.75 -10.01 -1.13
CA GLN A 153 -20.28 -11.34 -0.86
C GLN A 153 -21.77 -11.47 -1.19
N VAL A 154 -22.59 -10.43 -0.92
CA VAL A 154 -24.03 -10.49 -1.21
C VAL A 154 -24.36 -10.31 -2.70
N ILE A 155 -23.42 -9.75 -3.47
CA ILE A 155 -23.58 -9.45 -4.90
C ILE A 155 -23.19 -10.65 -5.78
N ILE A 156 -22.36 -11.57 -5.28
CA ILE A 156 -21.86 -12.71 -6.06
C ILE A 156 -22.99 -13.62 -6.57
N ILE A 157 -23.97 -13.93 -5.71
CA ILE A 157 -25.11 -14.81 -6.07
C ILE A 157 -25.94 -14.20 -7.20
N PRO A 158 -26.46 -12.96 -7.11
CA PRO A 158 -27.24 -12.39 -8.19
C PRO A 158 -26.41 -12.18 -9.47
N LEU A 159 -25.13 -11.84 -9.34
CA LEU A 159 -24.23 -11.71 -10.48
C LEU A 159 -24.08 -13.04 -11.24
N TYR A 160 -23.94 -14.15 -10.52
CA TYR A 160 -23.89 -15.49 -11.10
C TYR A 160 -25.17 -15.82 -11.88
N VAL A 161 -26.35 -15.53 -11.32
CA VAL A 161 -27.64 -15.77 -12.00
C VAL A 161 -27.75 -14.96 -13.30
N ILE A 162 -27.28 -13.70 -13.31
CA ILE A 162 -27.28 -12.86 -14.52
C ILE A 162 -26.37 -13.48 -15.60
N PHE A 163 -25.13 -13.83 -15.26
CA PHE A 163 -24.20 -14.43 -16.22
C PHE A 163 -24.61 -15.84 -16.66
N SER A 164 -25.31 -16.58 -15.81
CA SER A 164 -25.93 -17.86 -16.13
C SER A 164 -27.00 -17.70 -17.20
N LYS A 165 -27.93 -16.75 -17.03
CA LYS A 165 -28.97 -16.44 -18.03
C LYS A 165 -28.39 -15.93 -19.35
N LEU A 166 -27.25 -15.24 -19.30
CA LEU A 166 -26.56 -14.74 -20.49
C LEU A 166 -25.71 -15.82 -21.20
N GLY A 167 -25.59 -17.03 -20.65
CA GLY A 167 -24.78 -18.10 -21.24
C GLY A 167 -23.28 -17.81 -21.26
N LEU A 168 -22.81 -16.81 -20.53
CA LEU A 168 -21.41 -16.36 -20.50
C LEU A 168 -20.59 -17.07 -19.40
N LEU A 169 -21.15 -18.09 -18.75
CA LEU A 169 -20.46 -18.85 -17.71
C LEU A 169 -19.18 -19.49 -18.28
N ASN A 170 -18.14 -19.57 -17.44
CA ASN A 170 -16.81 -20.10 -17.78
C ASN A 170 -16.01 -19.27 -18.81
N THR A 171 -16.36 -18.00 -19.03
CA THR A 171 -15.60 -17.11 -19.92
C THR A 171 -14.91 -15.96 -19.18
N LEU A 172 -13.88 -15.38 -19.81
CA LEU A 172 -13.19 -14.17 -19.33
C LEU A 172 -14.14 -12.97 -19.19
N PHE A 173 -15.24 -12.97 -19.95
CA PHE A 173 -16.20 -11.87 -20.00
C PHE A 173 -16.93 -11.65 -18.67
N VAL A 174 -17.08 -12.70 -17.86
CA VAL A 174 -17.70 -12.61 -16.52
C VAL A 174 -16.95 -11.62 -15.62
N PHE A 175 -15.62 -11.55 -15.76
CA PHE A 175 -14.78 -10.62 -14.99
C PHE A 175 -14.59 -9.28 -15.71
N LEU A 176 -14.51 -9.30 -17.04
CA LEU A 176 -14.25 -8.11 -17.84
C LEU A 176 -15.45 -7.15 -17.87
N ILE A 177 -16.68 -7.67 -17.98
CA ILE A 177 -17.90 -6.85 -18.07
C ILE A 177 -18.07 -5.98 -16.82
N PRO A 178 -18.02 -6.52 -15.58
CA PRO A 178 -18.07 -5.69 -14.37
C PRO A 178 -16.93 -4.68 -14.30
N ALA A 179 -15.74 -5.05 -14.82
CA ALA A 179 -14.59 -4.16 -14.82
C ALA A 179 -14.78 -2.94 -15.73
N ILE A 180 -15.38 -3.13 -16.92
CA ILE A 180 -15.68 -2.05 -17.88
C ILE A 180 -16.73 -1.09 -17.33
N PHE A 181 -17.75 -1.58 -16.63
CA PHE A 181 -18.78 -0.72 -16.04
C PHE A 181 -18.31 0.07 -14.80
N GLY A 182 -17.03 -0.04 -14.42
CA GLY A 182 -16.52 0.58 -13.21
C GLY A 182 -17.10 -0.03 -11.92
N GLN A 183 -17.83 -1.14 -12.04
CA GLN A 183 -18.45 -1.93 -10.97
C GLN A 183 -17.66 -3.23 -10.72
N GLY A 184 -16.33 -3.16 -10.76
CA GLY A 184 -15.48 -4.27 -10.31
C GLY A 184 -15.63 -4.52 -8.81
N LEU A 185 -15.06 -5.62 -8.31
CA LEU A 185 -15.18 -6.08 -6.91
C LEU A 185 -14.91 -4.98 -5.84
N LYS A 186 -14.12 -3.95 -6.20
CA LYS A 186 -13.86 -2.73 -5.41
C LYS A 186 -13.87 -1.45 -6.25
N GLY A 187 -14.65 -1.40 -7.34
CA GLY A 187 -14.61 -0.32 -8.32
C GLY A 187 -14.91 1.07 -7.74
N ALA A 188 -15.88 1.15 -6.82
CA ALA A 188 -16.25 2.39 -6.13
C ALA A 188 -15.08 3.03 -5.37
N LEU A 189 -14.28 2.23 -4.66
CA LEU A 189 -13.12 2.71 -3.90
C LEU A 189 -12.07 3.33 -4.83
N PHE A 190 -11.77 2.70 -5.96
CA PHE A 190 -10.82 3.24 -6.93
C PHE A 190 -11.28 4.58 -7.50
N ILE A 191 -12.56 4.71 -7.87
CA ILE A 191 -13.14 5.97 -8.37
C ILE A 191 -13.00 7.09 -7.31
N LEU A 192 -13.30 6.79 -6.04
CA LEU A 192 -13.17 7.76 -4.95
C LEU A 192 -11.72 8.17 -4.72
N ILE A 193 -10.77 7.23 -4.73
CA ILE A 193 -9.34 7.54 -4.59
C ILE A 193 -8.86 8.44 -5.73
N PHE A 194 -9.16 8.09 -6.99
CA PHE A 194 -8.80 8.92 -8.15
C PHE A 194 -9.41 10.32 -8.06
N ARG A 195 -10.68 10.42 -7.61
CA ARG A 195 -11.33 11.70 -7.38
C ARG A 195 -10.59 12.54 -6.35
N GLN A 196 -10.18 11.96 -5.22
CA GLN A 196 -9.43 12.69 -4.19
C GLN A 196 -8.05 13.12 -4.68
N PHE A 197 -7.37 12.26 -5.46
CA PHE A 197 -6.10 12.58 -6.09
C PHE A 197 -6.20 13.80 -7.02
N PHE A 198 -7.16 13.80 -7.96
CA PHE A 198 -7.36 14.93 -8.88
C PHE A 198 -7.84 16.20 -8.17
N LYS A 199 -8.69 16.06 -7.13
CA LYS A 199 -9.14 17.19 -6.31
C LYS A 199 -7.99 17.84 -5.54
N SER A 200 -7.04 17.05 -5.03
CA SER A 200 -5.85 17.54 -4.34
C SER A 200 -4.99 18.43 -5.25
N GLN A 201 -4.80 18.03 -6.51
CA GLN A 201 -4.01 18.78 -7.50
C GLN A 201 -4.60 20.13 -7.91
N ARG A 202 -5.89 20.38 -7.68
CA ARG A 202 -6.58 21.63 -8.07
C ARG A 202 -5.91 22.89 -7.53
N ARG A 203 -5.28 22.83 -6.36
CA ARG A 203 -4.63 23.99 -5.71
C ARG A 203 -3.35 24.44 -6.43
N ALA A 204 -2.54 23.50 -6.93
CA ALA A 204 -1.32 23.82 -7.67
C ALA A 204 -1.63 24.33 -9.09
N TRP A 205 -2.67 23.80 -9.73
CA TRP A 205 -2.96 24.02 -11.15
C TRP A 205 -3.59 25.39 -11.46
N LYS A 206 -4.30 26.02 -10.50
CA LYS A 206 -4.88 27.36 -10.71
C LYS A 206 -3.84 28.47 -10.98
N ARG A 207 -2.57 28.28 -10.61
CA ARG A 207 -1.50 29.27 -10.80
C ARG A 207 -0.88 29.28 -12.22
N GLN A 208 -1.25 28.32 -13.07
CA GLN A 208 -0.66 28.11 -14.41
C GLN A 208 -1.65 28.33 -15.57
N ARG A 209 -2.89 28.75 -15.27
CA ARG A 209 -4.01 28.73 -16.23
C ARG A 209 -4.06 30.01 -17.08
N SER A 210 -3.12 30.19 -18.00
CA SER A 210 -3.20 31.22 -19.05
C SER A 210 -3.50 30.69 -20.45
N TRP A 211 -3.63 29.37 -20.66
CA TRP A 211 -4.00 28.82 -21.97
C TRP A 211 -5.11 27.79 -21.88
N THR A 212 -6.10 27.99 -22.73
CA THR A 212 -7.28 27.16 -23.05
C THR A 212 -6.87 25.75 -23.48
N VAL A 213 -6.92 24.77 -22.58
CA VAL A 213 -6.57 23.37 -22.88
C VAL A 213 -7.78 22.45 -22.83
N ARG A 214 -7.81 21.51 -23.78
CA ARG A 214 -8.84 20.46 -23.90
C ARG A 214 -8.73 19.51 -22.70
N PRO A 215 -9.85 19.15 -22.04
CA PRO A 215 -9.83 18.38 -20.79
C PRO A 215 -9.17 17.00 -20.91
N GLN A 216 -9.15 16.40 -22.11
CA GLN A 216 -8.58 15.07 -22.35
C GLN A 216 -7.05 15.08 -22.54
N ALA A 217 -6.50 16.15 -23.13
CA ALA A 217 -5.04 16.31 -23.29
C ALA A 217 -4.36 16.60 -21.94
N ASP A 218 -5.05 17.33 -21.06
CA ASP A 218 -4.61 17.53 -19.67
C ASP A 218 -4.59 16.23 -18.88
N PHE A 219 -5.57 15.35 -19.10
CA PHE A 219 -5.65 14.06 -18.40
C PHE A 219 -4.47 13.17 -18.75
N ILE A 220 -4.19 12.97 -20.04
CA ILE A 220 -3.07 12.14 -20.51
C ILE A 220 -1.73 12.74 -20.05
N SER A 221 -1.57 14.06 -20.11
CA SER A 221 -0.34 14.73 -19.68
C SER A 221 -0.10 14.61 -18.17
N VAL A 222 -1.15 14.76 -17.34
CA VAL A 222 -1.05 14.60 -15.88
C VAL A 222 -0.77 13.15 -15.49
N LEU A 223 -1.43 12.20 -16.16
CA LEU A 223 -1.20 10.78 -15.94
C LEU A 223 0.25 10.44 -16.31
N CYS A 224 0.68 10.78 -17.54
CA CYS A 224 2.02 10.46 -18.04
C CYS A 224 3.14 11.13 -17.21
N CYS A 225 3.05 12.43 -16.92
CA CYS A 225 4.11 13.13 -16.18
C CYS A 225 4.32 12.63 -14.74
N ARG A 226 3.33 11.98 -14.11
CA ARG A 226 3.42 11.57 -12.70
C ARG A 226 3.40 10.06 -12.48
N TRP A 227 2.81 9.27 -13.39
CA TRP A 227 2.88 7.81 -13.34
C TRP A 227 4.15 7.27 -14.00
N LEU A 228 4.64 7.86 -15.10
CA LEU A 228 5.89 7.43 -15.74
C LEU A 228 7.14 7.96 -15.03
N ASN A 229 6.99 8.85 -14.06
CA ASN A 229 8.10 9.33 -13.24
C ASN A 229 7.99 8.66 -11.85
N PRO A 230 8.91 7.74 -11.49
CA PRO A 230 8.81 6.92 -10.29
C PRO A 230 9.40 7.50 -8.97
N PRO A 231 9.68 8.81 -8.75
CA PRO A 231 10.36 9.21 -7.51
C PRO A 231 9.46 9.17 -6.27
N VAL A 232 8.15 8.85 -6.39
CA VAL A 232 7.24 8.76 -5.25
C VAL A 232 7.40 7.45 -4.46
N TRP A 233 7.88 6.36 -5.09
CA TRP A 233 8.11 5.09 -4.38
C TRP A 233 9.37 5.10 -3.51
N LEU A 234 10.39 5.89 -3.86
CA LEU A 234 11.66 5.96 -3.12
C LEU A 234 11.65 6.90 -1.89
N SER A 235 10.65 7.77 -1.75
CA SER A 235 10.60 8.73 -0.62
C SER A 235 9.81 8.25 0.61
N PHE A 236 9.24 7.04 0.59
CA PHE A 236 8.45 6.51 1.72
C PHE A 236 9.27 5.66 2.70
N SER A 237 10.55 5.37 2.43
CA SER A 237 11.41 4.54 3.29
C SER A 237 12.33 5.30 4.25
N SER A 238 12.34 6.64 4.26
CA SER A 238 13.22 7.41 5.16
C SER A 238 12.57 8.65 5.77
N HIS A 239 11.58 8.49 6.65
CA HIS A 239 11.25 9.54 7.63
C HIS A 239 10.57 8.97 8.88
N SER A 240 11.35 8.31 9.73
CA SER A 240 11.04 8.17 11.16
C SER A 240 12.10 8.93 11.96
N SER A 241 12.07 10.27 11.92
CA SER A 241 12.73 11.19 12.86
C SER A 241 12.52 12.63 12.41
N GLY A 242 11.88 13.46 13.24
CA GLY A 242 12.01 14.92 13.13
C GLY A 242 10.74 15.66 12.70
N ILE A 243 10.14 16.32 13.69
CA ILE A 243 9.19 17.43 13.49
C ILE A 243 9.93 18.52 12.70
N GLY A 244 9.55 18.68 11.44
CA GLY A 244 10.07 19.72 10.56
C GLY A 244 9.05 20.00 9.47
N THR A 245 8.49 21.20 9.49
CA THR A 245 7.62 21.75 8.46
C THR A 245 8.36 21.78 7.11
N CYS A 246 8.15 20.77 6.25
CA CYS A 246 8.65 20.80 4.88
C CYS A 246 7.77 21.73 4.05
N THR A 247 8.24 22.97 3.93
CA THR A 247 7.81 23.96 2.94
C THR A 247 7.85 23.36 1.53
N MET A 248 6.69 23.41 0.88
CA MET A 248 6.43 23.00 -0.49
C MET A 248 7.02 24.05 -1.46
N SER A 249 8.34 24.03 -1.64
CA SER A 249 9.04 25.06 -2.42
C SER A 249 10.00 24.46 -3.46
N ARG A 250 9.50 23.64 -4.39
CA ARG A 250 10.04 23.59 -5.76
C ARG A 250 8.90 23.36 -6.76
N PRO A 251 8.50 24.37 -7.54
CA PRO A 251 7.66 24.13 -8.71
C PRO A 251 8.48 23.34 -9.74
N CYS A 252 7.84 22.39 -10.43
CA CYS A 252 8.40 21.80 -11.64
C CYS A 252 8.66 22.92 -12.65
N SER A 253 9.90 23.39 -12.73
CA SER A 253 10.38 24.12 -13.90
C SER A 253 10.46 23.12 -15.04
N TRP A 254 9.53 23.24 -16.00
CA TRP A 254 9.71 22.64 -17.31
C TRP A 254 11.06 23.11 -17.89
N PRO A 255 11.86 22.23 -18.51
CA PRO A 255 13.00 22.68 -19.28
C PRO A 255 12.49 23.63 -20.37
N LYS A 256 12.92 24.89 -20.31
CA LYS A 256 12.70 25.90 -21.34
C LYS A 256 13.52 25.48 -22.57
N GLY A 257 13.00 24.56 -23.37
CA GLY A 257 13.77 23.98 -24.47
C GLY A 257 12.99 23.17 -25.52
N LEU A 258 11.65 23.15 -25.50
CA LEU A 258 10.85 22.50 -26.54
C LEU A 258 9.89 23.47 -27.24
N HIS A 259 10.45 24.54 -27.82
CA HIS A 259 9.75 25.34 -28.84
C HIS A 259 9.94 24.77 -30.26
N ARG A 260 10.66 23.66 -30.44
CA ARG A 260 11.08 23.14 -31.76
C ARG A 260 10.37 21.88 -32.27
N TYR A 261 9.25 21.49 -31.67
CA TYR A 261 8.42 20.36 -32.13
C TYR A 261 6.95 20.74 -32.39
N ARG A 262 6.68 22.00 -32.75
CA ARG A 262 5.33 22.46 -33.15
C ARG A 262 4.96 22.12 -34.61
N SER A 263 5.87 21.49 -35.36
CA SER A 263 5.74 21.25 -36.80
C SER A 263 5.55 19.78 -37.21
N VAL A 264 5.49 18.81 -36.28
CA VAL A 264 5.36 17.37 -36.62
C VAL A 264 3.92 16.84 -36.40
N LEU A 265 2.98 17.67 -35.95
CA LEU A 265 1.59 17.26 -35.68
C LEU A 265 0.55 17.79 -36.71
N THR A 266 1.01 18.31 -37.84
CA THR A 266 0.15 18.70 -38.99
C THR A 266 -0.02 17.60 -40.05
N ILE A 267 0.49 16.38 -39.82
CA ILE A 267 0.50 15.30 -40.84
C ILE A 267 -0.67 14.29 -40.71
N TRP A 268 -1.47 14.35 -39.64
CA TRP A 268 -2.63 13.46 -39.48
C TRP A 268 -3.95 14.18 -39.73
N ASN A 269 -4.10 14.71 -40.95
CA ASN A 269 -5.39 15.09 -41.49
C ASN A 269 -5.46 14.70 -42.98
N PRO A 270 -6.07 13.55 -43.30
CA PRO A 270 -6.87 13.47 -44.52
C PRO A 270 -8.31 13.01 -44.18
N CYS A 271 -9.25 13.85 -44.58
CA CYS A 271 -10.72 13.67 -44.64
C CYS A 271 -11.49 13.56 -43.32
#